data_AF-A0A4Q3TWC4-F1
#
_entry.id   AF-A0A4Q3TWC4-F1
#
_cell.length_a   1.000
_cell.length_b   1.000
_cell.length_c   1.000
_cell.angle_alpha   90.00
_cell.angle_beta   90.00
_cell.angle_gamma   90.00
#
_symmetry.space_group_name_H-M   'P 1'
#
loop_
_entity.id
_entity.type
_entity.pdbx_description
1 polymer ?
#
loop_
_entity_poly.entity_id
_entity_poly.type
_entity_poly.pdbx_seq_one_letter_code
_entity_poly.pdbx_strand_id
1 'polypeptide(L)'
;MNVYVVGKFDLVPQATGNDAWYVIFFLPWQGNTIAGTTDSPCKVEYNPVPSEHEINWILSEVQGYLQPEIQVRRGDVLAAWSGIRPLVRDPNKSASEGLVRNHLTTISESGLLTISGGKWTTYRQMAEEAVDEAIAHFGLKPKGISNPPLVSGVEGFMENIKLDGSCPTSKLKLVGAHG
;
A
#
# COMPACT_ATOMS: atom_id res chain seq x y z
N MET A 1 3.70 -8.19 9.61
CA MET A 1 2.24 -8.26 9.45
C MET A 1 1.65 -6.93 9.86
N ASN A 2 0.62 -6.51 9.15
CA ASN A 2 -0.14 -5.29 9.39
C ASN A 2 -1.53 -5.69 9.83
N VAL A 3 -1.99 -5.27 11.00
CA VAL A 3 -3.37 -5.45 11.43
C VAL A 3 -4.11 -4.12 11.38
N TYR A 4 -5.34 -4.16 10.90
CA TYR A 4 -6.29 -3.06 10.92
C TYR A 4 -7.58 -3.52 11.58
N VAL A 5 -8.22 -2.60 12.30
CA VAL A 5 -9.54 -2.83 12.90
C VAL A 5 -10.52 -1.77 12.44
N VAL A 6 -11.78 -2.16 12.22
CA VAL A 6 -12.90 -1.23 12.00
C VAL A 6 -13.79 -1.25 13.23
N GLY A 7 -14.12 -0.07 13.75
CA GLY A 7 -15.06 0.08 14.85
C GLY A 7 -15.65 1.49 14.92
N LYS A 8 -16.57 1.71 15.87
CA LYS A 8 -17.15 3.05 16.11
C LYS A 8 -16.36 3.73 17.22
N PHE A 9 -15.62 4.78 16.86
CA PHE A 9 -14.82 5.57 17.79
C PHE A 9 -15.05 7.05 17.51
N ASP A 10 -15.38 7.83 18.55
CA ASP A 10 -15.41 9.29 18.46
C ASP A 10 -13.98 9.80 18.66
N LEU A 11 -13.39 10.37 17.60
CA LEU A 11 -11.97 10.72 17.58
C LEU A 11 -11.74 12.17 17.98
N VAL A 12 -10.87 12.39 18.98
CA VAL A 12 -10.25 13.68 19.27
C VAL A 12 -8.73 13.47 19.23
N PRO A 13 -7.95 14.12 18.33
CA PRO A 13 -6.52 13.84 18.24
C PRO A 13 -5.74 14.43 19.43
N GLN A 14 -4.89 13.63 20.08
CA GLN A 14 -3.81 14.10 20.94
C GLN A 14 -2.51 13.35 20.63
N ALA A 15 -1.44 14.04 20.23
CA ALA A 15 -0.16 13.38 19.96
C ALA A 15 0.57 13.03 21.27
N THR A 16 0.94 11.76 21.47
CA THR A 16 1.95 11.38 22.46
C THR A 16 2.87 10.30 21.88
N GLY A 17 4.17 10.39 22.20
CA GLY A 17 5.19 9.44 21.76
C GLY A 17 5.85 8.76 22.95
N ASN A 18 6.46 7.61 22.70
CA ASN A 18 7.54 7.02 23.49
C ASN A 18 8.36 6.04 22.61
N ASP A 19 9.62 6.42 22.34
CA ASP A 19 10.84 5.66 21.98
C ASP A 19 10.83 4.45 21.01
N ALA A 20 9.75 4.27 20.26
CA ALA A 20 9.76 3.79 18.88
C ALA A 20 8.62 4.53 18.19
N TRP A 21 8.88 5.31 17.14
CA TRP A 21 7.89 6.18 16.50
C TRP A 21 6.87 5.36 15.69
N TYR A 22 6.10 4.49 16.32
CA TYR A 22 4.99 3.85 15.61
C TYR A 22 3.88 4.87 15.43
N VAL A 23 3.54 5.16 14.17
CA VAL A 23 2.40 6.00 13.82
C VAL A 23 1.19 5.11 13.64
N ILE A 24 0.16 5.35 14.46
CA ILE A 24 -1.17 4.79 14.25
C ILE A 24 -2.05 5.82 13.53
N PHE A 25 -2.76 5.36 12.51
CA PHE A 25 -3.73 6.14 11.76
C PHE A 25 -5.14 5.85 12.27
N PHE A 26 -5.97 6.87 12.23
CA PHE A 26 -7.41 6.80 12.48
C PHE A 26 -8.11 7.39 11.27
N LEU A 27 -8.74 6.54 10.46
CA LEU A 27 -9.32 6.95 9.19
C LEU A 27 -10.84 6.76 9.23
N PRO A 28 -11.64 7.82 9.01
CA PRO A 28 -13.08 7.66 8.89
C PRO A 28 -13.40 6.84 7.65
N TRP A 29 -14.27 5.84 7.80
CA TRP A 29 -14.65 4.92 6.72
C TRP A 29 -16.07 4.40 6.93
N GLN A 30 -16.98 4.75 6.01
CA GLN A 30 -18.35 4.21 5.97
C GLN A 30 -19.10 4.31 7.32
N GLY A 31 -19.03 5.47 7.98
CA GLY A 31 -19.66 5.70 9.30
C GLY A 31 -18.98 5.01 10.49
N ASN A 32 -17.79 4.46 10.28
CA ASN A 32 -16.92 3.85 11.27
C ASN A 32 -15.50 4.45 11.15
N THR A 33 -14.56 3.93 11.92
CA THR A 33 -13.15 4.32 11.91
C THR A 33 -12.28 3.09 11.71
N ILE A 34 -11.33 3.18 10.78
CA ILE A 34 -10.22 2.24 10.63
C ILE A 34 -9.07 2.71 11.52
N ALA A 35 -8.59 1.84 12.41
CA ALA A 35 -7.39 2.07 13.22
C ALA A 35 -6.30 1.04 12.90
N GLY A 36 -5.06 1.49 12.82
CA GLY A 36 -3.90 0.65 12.51
C GLY A 36 -2.68 1.45 12.08
N THR A 37 -1.52 0.84 11.83
CA THR A 37 -1.26 -0.59 11.73
C THR A 37 -0.11 -1.01 12.64
N THR A 38 -0.03 -2.30 12.93
CA THR A 38 1.15 -2.93 13.51
C THR A 38 2.29 -3.08 12.50
N ASP A 39 3.50 -3.29 13.02
CA ASP A 39 4.66 -3.75 12.25
C ASP A 39 5.41 -4.81 13.06
N SER A 40 5.10 -6.08 12.80
CA SER A 40 5.74 -7.21 13.46
C SER A 40 6.30 -8.20 12.44
N PRO A 41 7.49 -8.79 12.67
CA PRO A 41 7.98 -9.90 11.86
C PRO A 41 6.95 -11.02 11.80
N CYS A 42 6.76 -11.62 10.62
CA CYS A 42 5.84 -12.72 10.43
C CYS A 42 6.39 -13.72 9.42
N LYS A 43 5.88 -14.96 9.47
CA LYS A 43 6.11 -15.95 8.42
C LYS A 43 5.26 -15.59 7.20
N VAL A 44 5.71 -16.01 6.03
CA VAL A 44 4.92 -15.86 4.79
C VAL A 44 3.82 -16.91 4.80
N GLU A 45 2.58 -16.43 4.78
CA GLU A 45 1.37 -17.25 4.81
C GLU A 45 0.40 -16.77 3.74
N TYR A 46 -0.35 -17.69 3.13
CA TYR A 46 -1.30 -17.35 2.07
C TYR A 46 -2.51 -16.57 2.62
N ASN A 47 -2.96 -16.92 3.83
CA ASN A 47 -4.11 -16.30 4.48
C ASN A 47 -3.72 -15.85 5.90
N PRO A 48 -2.93 -14.75 6.03
CA PRO A 48 -2.56 -14.23 7.34
C PRO A 48 -3.83 -13.79 8.09
N VAL A 49 -3.87 -14.06 9.38
CA VAL A 49 -5.00 -13.71 10.25
C VAL A 49 -4.54 -12.74 11.32
N PRO A 50 -5.29 -11.66 11.61
CA PRO A 50 -5.01 -10.78 12.75
C PRO A 50 -4.90 -11.56 14.05
N SER A 51 -3.84 -11.34 14.81
CA SER A 51 -3.74 -11.90 16.16
C SER A 51 -4.53 -11.05 17.16
N GLU A 52 -5.15 -11.68 18.16
CA GLU A 52 -5.81 -10.96 19.27
C GLU A 52 -4.81 -10.08 20.04
N HIS A 53 -3.54 -10.46 20.08
CA HIS A 53 -2.49 -9.62 20.66
C HIS A 53 -2.36 -8.28 19.93
N GLU A 54 -2.28 -8.29 18.59
CA GLU A 54 -2.17 -7.06 17.79
C GLU A 54 -3.46 -6.24 17.80
N ILE A 55 -4.64 -6.90 17.81
CA ILE A 55 -5.92 -6.20 17.97
C ILE A 55 -5.94 -5.45 19.30
N ASN A 56 -5.60 -6.13 20.40
CA ASN A 56 -5.59 -5.51 21.73
C ASN A 56 -4.53 -4.41 21.84
N TRP A 57 -3.38 -4.56 21.17
CA TRP A 57 -2.37 -3.50 21.09
C TRP A 57 -2.92 -2.25 20.37
N ILE A 58 -3.59 -2.42 19.23
CA ILE A 58 -4.23 -1.29 18.52
C ILE A 58 -5.27 -0.61 19.42
N LEU A 59 -6.09 -1.38 20.15
CA LEU A 59 -7.08 -0.82 21.07
C LEU A 59 -6.44 -0.06 22.24
N SER A 60 -5.32 -0.55 22.78
CA SER A 60 -4.58 0.17 23.82
C SER A 60 -3.98 1.47 23.32
N GLU A 61 -3.45 1.47 22.09
CA GLU A 61 -2.98 2.70 21.44
C GLU A 61 -4.14 3.67 21.28
N VAL A 62 -5.25 3.24 20.66
CA VAL A 62 -6.48 4.04 20.47
C VAL A 62 -6.93 4.67 21.79
N GLN A 63 -6.98 3.90 22.87
CA GLN A 63 -7.41 4.37 24.19
C GLN A 63 -6.57 5.55 24.71
N GLY A 64 -5.28 5.60 24.39
CA GLY A 64 -4.37 6.68 24.77
C GLY A 64 -4.66 8.03 24.10
N TYR A 65 -5.39 8.04 22.97
CA TYR A 65 -5.77 9.25 22.24
C TYR A 65 -7.16 9.76 22.63
N LEU A 66 -7.92 8.98 23.40
CA LEU A 66 -9.31 9.30 23.74
C LEU A 66 -9.42 9.91 25.13
N GLN A 67 -10.53 10.62 25.37
CA GLN A 67 -10.85 11.12 26.70
C GLN A 67 -11.01 9.93 27.68
N PRO A 68 -10.60 10.05 28.95
CA PRO A 68 -10.64 8.96 29.92
C PRO A 68 -12.01 8.29 30.11
N GLU A 69 -13.09 9.03 29.84
CA GLU A 69 -14.46 8.55 29.97
C GLU A 69 -14.89 7.66 28.79
N ILE A 70 -14.22 7.78 27.64
CA ILE A 70 -14.48 6.97 26.45
C ILE A 70 -13.65 5.70 26.57
N GLN A 71 -14.32 4.56 26.76
CA GLN A 71 -13.67 3.25 26.85
C GLN A 71 -13.84 2.48 25.55
N VAL A 72 -12.72 2.05 24.97
CA VAL A 72 -12.71 1.18 23.79
C VAL A 72 -12.42 -0.25 24.21
N ARG A 73 -13.23 -1.18 23.72
CA ARG A 73 -13.18 -2.60 24.09
C ARG A 73 -13.12 -3.47 22.85
N ARG A 74 -12.70 -4.71 23.03
CA ARG A 74 -12.67 -5.71 21.95
C ARG A 74 -14.02 -5.91 21.26
N GLY A 75 -15.13 -5.72 21.98
CA GLY A 75 -16.50 -5.80 21.45
C GLY A 75 -16.90 -4.65 20.53
N ASP A 76 -16.15 -3.55 20.51
CA ASP A 76 -16.41 -2.40 19.63
C ASP A 76 -15.75 -2.60 18.23
N VAL A 77 -14.95 -3.66 18.06
CA VAL A 77 -14.33 -4.05 16.79
C VAL A 77 -15.30 -4.89 15.96
N LEU A 78 -15.73 -4.34 14.82
CA LEU A 78 -16.66 -4.95 13.87
C LEU A 78 -15.95 -5.89 12.88
N ALA A 79 -14.72 -5.54 12.51
CA ALA A 79 -13.90 -6.34 11.59
C ALA A 79 -12.41 -6.11 11.86
N ALA A 80 -11.60 -7.11 11.53
CA ALA A 80 -10.15 -6.99 11.49
C ALA A 80 -9.60 -7.75 10.27
N TRP A 81 -8.54 -7.21 9.66
CA TRP A 81 -7.81 -7.90 8.59
C TRP A 81 -6.32 -7.70 8.76
N SER A 82 -5.56 -8.60 8.15
CA SER A 82 -4.12 -8.48 8.13
C SER A 82 -3.50 -8.66 6.75
N GLY A 83 -2.29 -8.12 6.60
CA GLY A 83 -1.51 -8.22 5.38
C GLY A 83 -0.02 -8.33 5.65
N ILE A 84 0.71 -8.91 4.71
CA ILE A 84 2.17 -9.03 4.75
C ILE A 84 2.75 -7.99 3.80
N ARG A 85 3.66 -7.13 4.31
CA ARG A 85 4.41 -6.21 3.45
C ARG A 85 5.52 -7.00 2.75
N PRO A 86 5.57 -7.05 1.40
CA PRO A 86 6.66 -7.68 0.68
C PRO A 86 7.88 -6.74 0.70
N LEU A 87 8.56 -6.69 1.84
CA LEU A 87 9.76 -5.86 2.00
C LEU A 87 10.92 -6.54 1.30
N VAL A 88 11.57 -5.81 0.38
CA VAL A 88 12.62 -6.36 -0.46
C VAL A 88 13.98 -6.01 0.11
N ARG A 89 14.88 -6.96 0.00
CA ARG A 89 16.29 -6.74 0.21
C ARG A 89 17.00 -6.90 -1.12
N ASP A 90 17.88 -5.95 -1.42
CA ASP A 90 18.72 -6.02 -2.60
C ASP A 90 19.71 -7.20 -2.45
N PRO A 91 19.70 -8.18 -3.36
CA PRO A 91 20.57 -9.35 -3.28
C PRO A 91 22.06 -8.99 -3.42
N ASN A 92 22.37 -7.82 -3.99
CA ASN A 92 23.75 -7.34 -4.16
C ASN A 92 24.25 -6.54 -2.94
N LYS A 93 23.42 -6.38 -1.90
CA LYS A 93 23.74 -5.60 -0.70
C LYS A 93 23.82 -6.47 0.57
N SER A 94 24.71 -6.06 1.47
CA SER A 94 25.03 -6.80 2.69
C SER A 94 23.86 -6.94 3.68
N ALA A 95 23.98 -7.90 4.62
CA ALA A 95 23.23 -8.07 5.88
C ALA A 95 22.58 -6.81 6.46
N SER A 96 23.45 -5.82 6.57
CA SER A 96 23.35 -4.66 7.44
C SER A 96 22.78 -3.44 6.75
N GLU A 97 22.65 -3.45 5.42
CA GLU A 97 21.93 -2.41 4.70
C GLU A 97 20.44 -2.75 4.78
N GLY A 98 19.71 -1.94 5.56
CA GLY A 98 18.30 -2.18 5.89
C GLY A 98 17.38 -2.37 4.67
N LEU A 99 16.16 -2.82 4.94
CA LEU A 99 15.15 -3.11 3.92
C LEU A 99 14.92 -1.91 2.99
N VAL A 100 14.85 -2.18 1.69
CA VAL A 100 14.56 -1.14 0.69
C VAL A 100 13.11 -0.74 0.87
N ARG A 101 12.86 0.51 1.27
CA ARG A 101 11.50 1.07 1.43
C ARG A 101 10.85 1.47 0.10
N ASN A 102 11.62 1.43 -0.99
CA ASN A 102 11.18 1.65 -2.36
C ASN A 102 11.04 0.30 -3.08
N HIS A 103 10.63 0.33 -4.35
CA HIS A 103 10.70 -0.85 -5.20
C HIS A 103 12.11 -1.07 -5.73
N LEU A 104 12.37 -2.29 -6.19
CA LEU A 104 13.58 -2.71 -6.86
C LEU A 104 13.21 -3.35 -8.19
N THR A 105 13.91 -2.95 -9.26
CA THR A 105 13.81 -3.57 -10.59
C THR A 105 15.15 -4.26 -10.89
N THR A 106 15.10 -5.53 -11.30
CA THR A 106 16.28 -6.34 -11.65
C THR A 106 16.03 -7.12 -12.92
N ILE A 107 17.10 -7.46 -13.64
CA ILE A 107 17.05 -8.37 -14.79
C ILE A 107 18.09 -9.47 -14.58
N SER A 108 17.65 -10.74 -14.63
CA SER A 108 18.56 -11.89 -14.55
C SER A 108 19.34 -12.07 -15.87
N GLU A 109 20.44 -12.83 -15.82
CA GLU A 109 21.19 -13.22 -17.03
C GLU A 109 20.33 -13.99 -18.05
N SER A 110 19.27 -14.67 -17.58
CA SER A 110 18.30 -15.35 -18.45
C SER A 110 17.27 -14.40 -19.08
N GLY A 111 17.34 -13.10 -18.80
CA GLY A 111 16.42 -12.08 -19.30
C GLY A 111 15.11 -11.96 -18.51
N LEU A 112 15.04 -12.43 -17.26
CA LEU A 112 13.83 -12.26 -16.43
C LEU A 112 13.84 -10.89 -15.76
N LEU A 113 12.97 -9.99 -16.20
CA LEU A 113 12.70 -8.72 -15.52
C LEU A 113 11.81 -8.95 -14.31
N THR A 114 12.28 -8.51 -13.15
CA THR A 114 11.58 -8.64 -11.86
C THR A 114 11.46 -7.27 -11.21
N ILE A 115 10.22 -6.86 -10.91
CA ILE A 115 9.93 -5.75 -10.00
C ILE A 115 9.48 -6.32 -8.65
N SER A 116 10.02 -5.80 -7.56
CA SER A 116 9.69 -6.25 -6.21
C SER A 116 9.55 -5.06 -5.25
N GLY A 117 8.69 -5.21 -4.23
CA GLY A 117 8.52 -4.21 -3.18
C GLY A 117 7.69 -3.01 -3.61
N GLY A 118 8.05 -1.83 -3.10
CA GLY A 118 7.31 -0.60 -3.36
C GLY A 118 6.00 -0.46 -2.58
N LYS A 119 5.29 0.63 -2.87
CA LYS A 119 4.04 1.00 -2.18
C LYS A 119 2.91 1.06 -3.19
N TRP A 120 1.69 0.80 -2.71
CA TRP A 120 0.50 1.04 -3.53
C TRP A 120 0.46 2.48 -4.07
N THR A 121 0.86 3.47 -3.28
CA THR A 121 0.89 4.88 -3.71
C THR A 121 1.86 5.15 -4.87
N THR A 122 2.88 4.31 -5.07
CA THR A 122 3.90 4.48 -6.11
C THR A 122 3.72 3.50 -7.27
N TYR A 123 2.65 2.71 -7.30
CA TYR A 123 2.47 1.62 -8.27
C TYR A 123 2.54 2.10 -9.74
N ARG A 124 2.07 3.33 -10.00
CA ARG A 124 2.08 3.96 -11.32
C ARG A 124 3.50 4.22 -11.82
N GLN A 125 4.31 4.84 -10.97
CA GLN A 125 5.72 5.11 -11.26
C GLN A 125 6.51 3.80 -11.39
N MET A 126 6.25 2.85 -10.47
CA MET A 126 6.84 1.51 -10.51
C MET A 126 6.58 0.80 -11.85
N ALA A 127 5.35 0.85 -12.35
CA ALA A 127 4.99 0.23 -13.61
C ALA A 127 5.66 0.92 -14.81
N GLU A 128 5.73 2.25 -14.81
CA GLU A 128 6.42 3.03 -15.84
C GLU A 128 7.91 2.67 -15.90
N GLU A 129 8.62 2.72 -14.77
CA GLU A 129 10.04 2.38 -14.70
C GLU A 129 10.31 0.92 -15.12
N ALA A 130 9.46 -0.04 -14.75
CA ALA A 130 9.61 -1.43 -15.18
C ALA A 130 9.42 -1.62 -16.69
N VAL A 131 8.47 -0.90 -17.30
CA VAL A 131 8.24 -0.95 -18.75
C VAL A 131 9.36 -0.26 -19.50
N ASP A 132 9.86 0.88 -19.01
CA ASP A 132 10.99 1.59 -19.60
C ASP A 132 12.26 0.74 -19.58
N GLU A 133 12.52 0.05 -18.47
CA GLU A 133 13.64 -0.90 -18.36
C GLU A 133 13.49 -2.06 -19.35
N ALA A 134 12.28 -2.59 -19.53
CA ALA A 134 12.00 -3.61 -20.54
C ALA A 134 12.25 -3.10 -21.96
N ILE A 135 11.83 -1.88 -22.28
CA ILE A 135 12.04 -1.26 -23.59
C ILE A 135 13.53 -1.13 -23.88
N ALA A 136 14.28 -0.59 -22.91
CA ALA A 136 15.71 -0.38 -23.04
C ALA A 136 16.47 -1.70 -23.18
N HIS A 137 16.22 -2.66 -22.30
CA HIS A 137 16.99 -3.90 -22.23
C HIS A 137 16.66 -4.87 -23.38
N PHE A 138 15.40 -5.00 -23.76
CA PHE A 138 14.97 -5.95 -24.79
C PHE A 138 14.81 -5.30 -26.19
N GLY A 139 15.14 -4.01 -26.33
CA GLY A 139 15.05 -3.29 -27.61
C GLY A 139 13.62 -3.21 -28.15
N LEU A 140 12.61 -3.14 -27.27
CA LEU A 140 11.21 -3.08 -27.67
C LEU A 140 10.92 -1.75 -28.36
N LYS A 141 9.93 -1.77 -29.26
CA LYS A 141 9.51 -0.59 -30.03
C LYS A 141 8.03 -0.31 -29.73
N PRO A 142 7.73 0.55 -28.73
CA PRO A 142 6.36 0.93 -28.41
C PRO A 142 5.67 1.52 -29.64
N LYS A 143 4.37 1.22 -29.77
CA LYS A 143 3.52 1.77 -30.83
C LYS A 143 2.24 2.27 -30.22
N GLY A 144 1.72 3.35 -30.79
CA GLY A 144 0.39 3.83 -30.43
C GLY A 144 -0.71 2.83 -30.80
N ILE A 145 -1.80 2.86 -30.04
CA ILE A 145 -3.00 2.05 -30.27
C ILE A 145 -4.19 2.99 -30.44
N SER A 146 -4.98 2.78 -31.50
CA SER A 146 -6.12 3.64 -31.84
C SER A 146 -7.41 3.29 -31.09
N ASN A 147 -7.52 2.07 -30.55
CA ASN A 147 -8.68 1.60 -29.79
C ASN A 147 -8.21 0.74 -28.60
N PRO A 148 -7.60 1.35 -27.57
CA PRO A 148 -7.19 0.61 -26.37
C PRO A 148 -8.43 0.01 -25.68
N PRO A 149 -8.31 -1.16 -25.03
CA PRO A 149 -9.36 -1.65 -24.16
C PRO A 149 -9.65 -0.61 -23.07
N LEU A 150 -10.94 -0.35 -22.83
CA LEU A 150 -11.36 0.57 -21.77
C LEU A 150 -10.97 -0.03 -20.42
N VAL A 151 -10.17 0.70 -19.65
CA VAL A 151 -9.87 0.32 -18.25
C VAL A 151 -10.97 0.93 -17.38
N SER A 152 -11.66 0.11 -16.58
CA SER A 152 -12.74 0.57 -15.69
C SER A 152 -12.37 1.85 -14.93
N GLY A 153 -13.29 2.82 -14.88
CA GLY A 153 -13.08 4.10 -14.18
C GLY A 153 -12.47 5.24 -15.01
N VAL A 154 -12.33 5.04 -16.34
CA VAL A 154 -11.92 6.11 -17.29
C VAL A 154 -13.07 6.56 -18.20
N GLU A 155 -14.26 6.02 -18.00
CA GLU A 155 -15.48 6.33 -18.77
C GLU A 155 -15.81 7.81 -18.64
N GLY A 156 -15.80 8.55 -19.75
CA GLY A 156 -16.06 9.98 -19.76
C GLY A 156 -14.87 10.89 -19.41
N PHE A 157 -13.71 10.34 -19.01
CA PHE A 157 -12.53 11.12 -18.59
C PHE A 157 -11.31 11.02 -19.52
N MET A 158 -11.46 10.38 -20.69
CA MET A 158 -10.42 10.35 -21.73
C MET A 158 -10.34 11.67 -22.52
N GLU A 159 -10.32 12.83 -21.86
CA GLU A 159 -10.08 14.08 -22.59
C GLU A 159 -8.60 14.17 -22.99
N ASN A 160 -8.33 14.08 -24.30
CA ASN A 160 -7.08 14.44 -24.97
C ASN A 160 -5.81 13.61 -24.63
N ILE A 161 -5.95 12.38 -24.15
CA ILE A 161 -4.77 11.51 -23.94
C ILE A 161 -4.38 10.85 -25.27
N LYS A 162 -3.22 11.24 -25.80
CA LYS A 162 -2.62 10.62 -26.98
C LYS A 162 -1.86 9.37 -26.57
N LEU A 163 -2.29 8.21 -27.04
CA LEU A 163 -1.60 6.94 -26.85
C LEU A 163 -0.65 6.69 -28.02
N ASP A 164 0.49 7.38 -28.05
CA ASP A 164 1.50 7.27 -29.12
C ASP A 164 2.64 6.29 -28.82
N GLY A 165 2.53 5.53 -27.72
CA GLY A 165 3.55 4.61 -27.25
C GLY A 165 4.39 5.17 -26.10
N SER A 166 4.24 6.46 -25.76
CA SER A 166 4.76 7.01 -24.50
C SER A 166 3.86 6.64 -23.31
N CYS A 167 4.42 6.60 -22.10
CA CYS A 167 3.67 6.36 -20.88
C CYS A 167 2.91 7.63 -20.45
N PRO A 168 1.56 7.65 -20.43
CA PRO A 168 0.80 8.84 -20.05
C PRO A 168 0.43 8.84 -18.56
N THR A 169 1.05 7.97 -17.78
CA THR A 169 0.51 7.55 -16.48
C THR A 169 0.44 8.68 -15.46
N SER A 170 1.44 9.55 -15.43
CA SER A 170 1.46 10.75 -14.59
C SER A 170 0.36 11.78 -14.94
N LYS A 171 -0.21 11.71 -16.14
CA LYS A 171 -1.20 12.66 -16.67
C LYS A 171 -2.64 12.13 -16.60
N LEU A 172 -2.80 10.81 -16.38
CA LEU A 172 -4.11 10.19 -16.30
C LEU A 172 -4.71 10.37 -14.91
N LYS A 173 -5.82 11.11 -14.83
CA LYS A 173 -6.65 11.12 -13.63
C LYS A 173 -7.31 9.75 -13.45
N LEU A 174 -7.18 9.19 -12.25
CA LEU A 174 -7.94 8.00 -11.87
C LEU A 174 -9.22 8.49 -11.21
N VAL A 175 -10.35 7.95 -11.67
CA VAL A 175 -11.62 8.17 -10.98
C VAL A 175 -11.99 6.88 -10.25
N GLY A 176 -12.59 7.05 -9.07
CA GLY A 176 -12.82 5.98 -8.11
C GLY A 176 -13.88 4.97 -8.57
N ALA A 177 -14.35 4.14 -7.64
CA ALA A 177 -15.06 2.88 -7.91
C ALA A 177 -16.29 2.92 -8.85
N HIS A 178 -16.81 4.08 -9.25
CA HIS A 178 -17.91 4.20 -10.21
C HIS A 178 -17.69 5.27 -11.30
N GLY A 179 -16.44 5.68 -11.52
CA GLY A 179 -16.14 6.83 -12.39
C GLY A 179 -16.46 8.17 -11.74
#